data_AF-F2AL93-F1
#
_entry.id   AF-F2AL93-F1
#
_cell.length_a   1.000
_cell.length_b   1.000
_cell.length_c   1.000
_cell.angle_alpha   90.00
_cell.angle_beta   90.00
_cell.angle_gamma   90.00
#
_symmetry.space_group_name_H-M   'P 1'
#
loop_
_entity.id
_entity.type
_entity.pdbx_description
1 polymer ?
#
loop_
_entity_poly.entity_id
_entity_poly.type
_entity_poly.pdbx_seq_one_letter_code
_entity_poly.pdbx_strand_id
1 'polypeptide(L)'
;MRFLMRSVAMISTATCLTIVILLGYFASRGTLNMATLTKVIALFNGIDITGNQLRQIMQESEDREQPDFDEILDARRRDGLDSDIRMRSLKEAKNDIALQMAELKLQRERFDERRTSFDRSLEEIRKGAQDEGLQEVQRTLQALEAEQAKEQLLRMYDDEEIDDVVSIIQAMPIDKRKDILAEFATPEEMDKLYEILRRIGEGMPTTGLIDEARGG
;
A
#
# COMPACT_ATOMS: atom_id res chain seq x y z
N MET A 1 -7.79 -12.86 34.39
CA MET A 1 -7.04 -13.50 33.27
C MET A 1 -6.29 -14.79 33.65
N ARG A 2 -5.47 -14.82 34.71
CA ARG A 2 -4.61 -15.99 35.05
C ARG A 2 -5.36 -17.30 35.37
N PHE A 3 -6.57 -17.22 35.94
CA PHE A 3 -7.38 -18.41 36.25
C PHE A 3 -7.92 -19.09 34.99
N LEU A 4 -8.34 -18.30 33.98
CA LEU A 4 -8.90 -18.81 32.73
C LEU A 4 -7.85 -19.58 31.90
N MET A 5 -6.61 -19.06 31.82
CA MET A 5 -5.51 -19.75 31.12
C MET A 5 -5.14 -21.08 31.77
N ARG A 6 -5.20 -21.18 33.11
CA ARG A 6 -4.90 -22.43 33.83
C ARG A 6 -5.98 -23.49 33.61
N SER A 7 -7.25 -23.10 33.56
CA SER A 7 -8.35 -24.01 33.26
C SER A 7 -8.26 -24.58 31.84
N VAL A 8 -7.95 -23.75 30.84
CA VAL A 8 -7.76 -24.20 29.45
C VAL A 8 -6.56 -25.14 29.33
N ALA A 9 -5.44 -24.82 30.00
CA ALA A 9 -4.27 -25.69 30.01
C ALA A 9 -4.55 -27.06 30.65
N MET A 10 -5.32 -27.09 31.74
CA MET A 10 -5.70 -28.34 32.43
C MET A 10 -6.63 -29.21 31.58
N ILE A 11 -7.58 -28.61 30.86
CA ILE A 11 -8.47 -29.34 29.95
C ILE A 11 -7.66 -29.92 28.77
N SER A 12 -6.73 -29.15 28.21
CA SER A 12 -5.87 -29.59 27.12
C SER A 12 -4.97 -30.77 27.54
N THR A 13 -4.33 -30.68 28.71
CA THR A 13 -3.49 -31.79 29.23
C THR A 13 -4.32 -33.03 29.56
N ALA A 14 -5.52 -32.88 30.12
CA ALA A 14 -6.43 -33.99 30.35
C ALA A 14 -6.83 -34.70 29.04
N THR A 15 -7.06 -33.93 27.97
CA THR A 15 -7.44 -34.48 26.66
C THR A 15 -6.29 -35.27 26.03
N CYS A 16 -5.07 -34.73 26.07
CA CYS A 16 -3.87 -35.42 25.60
C CYS A 16 -3.63 -36.73 26.36
N LEU A 17 -3.81 -36.72 27.69
CA LEU A 17 -3.62 -37.91 28.52
C LEU A 17 -4.65 -39.00 28.20
N THR A 18 -5.90 -38.59 27.94
CA THR A 18 -6.98 -39.50 27.55
C THR A 18 -6.69 -40.18 26.21
N ILE A 19 -6.21 -39.43 25.21
CA ILE A 19 -5.84 -39.97 23.90
C ILE A 19 -4.72 -41.01 24.01
N VAL A 20 -3.71 -40.75 24.85
CA VAL A 20 -2.58 -41.68 25.08
C VAL A 20 -3.04 -42.97 25.74
N ILE A 21 -3.92 -42.89 26.75
CA ILE A 21 -4.48 -44.07 27.42
C ILE A 21 -5.32 -44.89 26.44
N LEU A 22 -6.13 -44.23 25.62
CA LEU A 22 -7.01 -44.88 24.66
C LEU A 22 -6.18 -45.60 23.58
N LEU A 23 -5.16 -44.94 23.03
CA LEU A 23 -4.20 -45.57 22.11
C LEU A 23 -3.47 -46.77 22.73
N GLY A 24 -3.00 -46.63 23.97
CA GLY A 24 -2.37 -47.73 24.70
C GLY A 24 -3.32 -48.91 24.96
N TYR A 25 -4.59 -48.63 25.25
CA TYR A 25 -5.63 -49.64 25.42
C TYR A 25 -5.89 -50.40 24.12
N PHE A 26 -6.04 -49.69 22.99
CA PHE A 26 -6.24 -50.30 21.67
C PHE A 26 -5.03 -51.10 21.19
N ALA A 27 -3.81 -50.66 21.55
CA ALA A 27 -2.58 -51.39 21.28
C ALA A 27 -2.48 -52.69 22.11
N SER A 28 -2.78 -52.64 23.41
CA SER A 28 -2.69 -53.82 24.28
C SER A 28 -3.72 -54.91 23.97
N ARG A 29 -4.91 -54.54 23.45
CA ARG A 29 -5.92 -55.50 22.98
C ARG A 29 -5.64 -56.09 21.60
N GLY A 30 -4.56 -55.69 20.91
CA GLY A 30 -4.19 -56.24 19.60
C GLY A 30 -5.18 -55.94 18.46
N THR A 31 -6.11 -55.00 18.68
CA THR A 31 -7.14 -54.62 17.68
C THR A 31 -6.61 -53.70 16.57
N LEU A 32 -5.37 -53.20 16.73
CA LEU A 32 -4.61 -52.49 15.70
C LEU A 32 -4.01 -53.49 14.71
N ASN A 33 -4.87 -54.21 13.99
CA ASN A 33 -4.45 -54.99 12.84
C ASN A 33 -4.34 -54.06 11.62
N MET A 34 -3.42 -54.34 10.71
CA MET A 34 -3.24 -53.58 9.46
C MET A 34 -4.56 -53.45 8.68
N ALA A 35 -5.43 -54.47 8.79
CA ALA A 35 -6.78 -54.46 8.22
C ALA A 35 -7.72 -53.38 8.80
N THR A 36 -7.59 -53.03 10.08
CA THR A 36 -8.39 -51.95 10.71
C THR A 36 -7.88 -50.58 10.28
N LEU A 37 -6.56 -50.43 10.15
CA LEU A 37 -5.92 -49.19 9.66
C LEU A 37 -6.33 -48.89 8.21
N THR A 38 -6.34 -49.92 7.34
CA THR A 38 -6.79 -49.79 5.95
C THR A 38 -8.26 -49.40 5.85
N LYS A 39 -9.13 -49.93 6.73
CA LYS A 39 -10.55 -49.56 6.78
C LYS A 39 -10.78 -48.10 7.18
N VAL A 40 -10.01 -47.60 8.15
CA VAL A 40 -10.09 -46.20 8.59
C VAL A 40 -9.58 -45.25 7.50
N ILE A 41 -8.48 -45.60 6.83
CA ILE A 41 -7.93 -44.82 5.70
C ILE A 41 -8.90 -44.83 4.50
N ALA A 42 -9.56 -45.96 4.23
CA ALA A 42 -10.56 -46.07 3.18
C ALA A 42 -11.81 -45.21 3.49
N LEU A 43 -12.30 -45.25 4.74
CA LEU A 43 -13.42 -44.42 5.18
C LEU A 43 -13.11 -42.92 5.09
N PHE A 44 -11.88 -42.50 5.42
CA PHE A 44 -11.43 -41.11 5.30
C PHE A 44 -11.35 -40.64 3.84
N ASN A 45 -11.09 -41.54 2.89
CA ASN A 45 -11.12 -41.26 1.45
C ASN A 45 -12.52 -41.44 0.84
N GLY A 46 -13.55 -41.67 1.66
CA GLY A 46 -14.94 -41.81 1.22
C GLY A 46 -15.27 -43.15 0.57
N ILE A 47 -14.39 -44.15 0.68
CA ILE A 47 -14.59 -45.49 0.11
C ILE A 47 -15.00 -46.44 1.24
N ASP A 48 -16.29 -46.72 1.32
CA ASP A 48 -16.83 -47.69 2.29
C ASP A 48 -16.61 -49.11 1.77
N ILE A 49 -15.39 -49.65 1.95
CA ILE A 49 -15.07 -51.04 1.62
C ILE A 49 -15.64 -51.97 2.71
N THR A 50 -16.94 -51.88 2.94
CA THR A 50 -17.71 -52.91 3.61
C THR A 50 -18.08 -53.92 2.52
N GLY A 51 -17.83 -55.22 2.71
CA GLY A 51 -18.08 -56.26 1.70
C GLY A 51 -19.52 -56.35 1.16
N ASN A 52 -20.43 -55.54 1.72
CA ASN A 52 -21.78 -55.32 1.23
C ASN A 52 -21.85 -54.35 0.04
N GLN A 53 -21.03 -53.28 -0.01
CA GLN A 53 -20.99 -52.39 -1.19
C GLN A 53 -20.37 -53.09 -2.40
N LEU A 54 -19.35 -53.91 -2.20
CA LEU A 54 -18.76 -54.69 -3.31
C LEU A 54 -19.78 -55.67 -3.90
N ARG A 55 -20.59 -56.33 -3.05
CA ARG A 55 -21.69 -57.19 -3.49
C ARG A 55 -22.81 -56.42 -4.18
N GLN A 56 -23.15 -55.24 -3.66
CA GLN A 56 -24.17 -54.38 -4.25
C GLN A 56 -23.74 -53.85 -5.61
N ILE A 57 -22.49 -53.42 -5.78
CA ILE A 57 -21.94 -53.00 -7.08
C ILE A 57 -21.89 -54.17 -8.07
N MET A 58 -21.55 -55.39 -7.61
CA MET A 58 -21.56 -56.58 -8.46
C MET A 58 -22.98 -56.97 -8.91
N GLN A 59 -23.97 -56.93 -8.01
CA GLN A 59 -25.39 -57.16 -8.36
C GLN A 59 -25.94 -56.06 -9.27
N GLU A 60 -25.62 -54.80 -9.00
CA GLU A 60 -26.03 -53.67 -9.84
C GLU A 60 -25.34 -53.69 -11.21
N SER A 61 -24.16 -54.32 -11.33
CA SER A 61 -23.46 -54.50 -12.61
C SER A 61 -23.98 -55.68 -13.45
N GLU A 62 -24.60 -56.69 -12.82
CA GLU A 62 -25.25 -57.81 -13.54
C GLU A 62 -26.56 -57.38 -14.22
N ASP A 63 -27.27 -56.40 -13.67
CA ASP A 63 -28.55 -55.89 -14.18
C ASP A 63 -28.43 -54.67 -15.13
N ARG A 64 -27.22 -54.30 -15.58
CA ARG A 64 -27.08 -53.20 -16.55
C ARG A 64 -27.34 -53.70 -17.96
N GLU A 65 -28.46 -53.26 -18.54
CA GLU A 65 -28.67 -53.30 -19.98
C GLU A 65 -27.47 -52.65 -20.68
N GLN A 66 -26.80 -53.40 -21.57
CA GLN A 66 -25.71 -52.85 -22.36
C GLN A 66 -26.32 -51.87 -23.38
N PRO A 67 -25.87 -50.60 -23.39
CA PRO A 67 -26.45 -49.60 -24.28
C PRO A 67 -26.26 -50.02 -25.74
N ASP A 68 -27.30 -49.82 -26.54
CA ASP A 68 -27.22 -50.06 -27.97
C ASP A 68 -26.25 -49.06 -28.63
N PHE A 69 -25.67 -49.43 -29.76
CA PHE A 69 -24.68 -48.63 -30.45
C PHE A 69 -25.21 -47.21 -30.78
N ASP A 70 -26.49 -47.10 -31.15
CA ASP A 70 -27.14 -45.83 -31.44
C ASP A 70 -27.29 -44.93 -30.20
N GLU A 71 -27.54 -45.51 -29.02
CA GLU A 71 -27.60 -44.76 -27.76
C GLU A 71 -26.24 -44.19 -27.37
N ILE A 72 -25.16 -44.96 -27.58
CA ILE A 72 -23.78 -44.50 -27.36
C ILE A 72 -23.44 -43.34 -28.32
N LEU A 73 -23.83 -43.45 -29.58
CA LEU A 73 -23.62 -42.40 -30.58
C LEU A 73 -24.40 -41.12 -30.25
N ASP A 74 -25.66 -41.24 -29.81
CA ASP A 74 -26.47 -40.11 -29.37
C ASP A 74 -25.89 -39.43 -28.13
N ALA A 75 -25.44 -40.21 -27.14
CA ALA A 75 -24.81 -39.67 -25.93
C ALA A 75 -23.52 -38.91 -26.25
N ARG A 76 -22.66 -39.47 -27.11
CA ARG A 76 -21.43 -38.79 -27.58
C ARG A 76 -21.73 -37.52 -28.36
N ARG A 77 -22.78 -37.50 -29.19
CA ARG A 77 -23.20 -36.29 -29.92
C ARG A 77 -23.65 -35.19 -28.96
N ARG A 78 -24.43 -35.54 -27.92
CA ARG A 78 -24.87 -34.58 -26.89
C ARG A 78 -23.70 -34.04 -26.06
N ASP A 79 -22.78 -34.90 -25.67
CA ASP A 79 -21.58 -34.51 -24.90
C ASP A 79 -20.65 -33.58 -25.72
N GLY A 80 -20.49 -33.87 -27.01
CA GLY A 80 -19.77 -32.98 -27.94
C GLY A 80 -20.43 -31.61 -28.06
N LEU A 81 -21.76 -31.56 -28.18
CA LEU A 81 -22.50 -30.30 -28.24
C LEU A 81 -22.39 -29.49 -26.94
N ASP A 82 -22.50 -30.14 -25.78
CA ASP A 82 -22.35 -29.48 -24.48
C ASP A 82 -20.93 -28.93 -24.29
N SER A 83 -19.92 -29.72 -24.67
CA SER A 83 -18.52 -29.29 -24.66
C SER A 83 -18.28 -28.07 -25.55
N ASP A 84 -18.88 -28.03 -26.75
CA ASP A 84 -18.79 -26.90 -27.67
C ASP A 84 -19.44 -25.63 -27.09
N ILE A 85 -20.61 -25.76 -26.45
CA ILE A 85 -21.29 -24.64 -25.79
C ILE A 85 -20.41 -24.10 -24.66
N ARG A 86 -19.89 -24.97 -23.79
CA ARG A 86 -18.99 -24.57 -22.70
C ARG A 86 -17.74 -23.86 -23.24
N MET A 87 -17.13 -24.39 -24.30
CA MET A 87 -15.94 -23.79 -24.91
C MET A 87 -16.22 -22.38 -25.44
N ARG A 88 -17.39 -22.17 -26.08
CA ARG A 88 -17.80 -20.85 -26.55
C ARG A 88 -18.03 -19.88 -25.39
N SER A 89 -18.76 -20.28 -24.36
CA SER A 89 -19.00 -19.43 -23.19
C SER A 89 -17.70 -19.07 -22.44
N LEU A 90 -16.75 -20.01 -22.32
CA LEU A 90 -15.44 -19.74 -21.73
C LEU A 90 -14.62 -18.75 -22.58
N LYS A 91 -14.68 -18.89 -23.91
CA LYS A 91 -14.01 -17.97 -24.84
C LYS A 91 -14.60 -16.56 -24.75
N GLU A 92 -15.92 -16.45 -24.68
CA GLU A 92 -16.63 -15.18 -24.49
C GLU A 92 -16.26 -14.53 -23.16
N ALA A 93 -16.33 -15.27 -22.05
CA ALA A 93 -15.94 -14.77 -20.73
C ALA A 93 -14.48 -14.30 -20.69
N LYS A 94 -13.56 -15.06 -21.31
CA LYS A 94 -12.16 -14.66 -21.44
C LYS A 94 -12.00 -13.34 -22.20
N ASN A 95 -12.71 -13.18 -23.30
CA ASN A 95 -12.66 -11.96 -24.09
C ASN A 95 -13.21 -10.76 -23.30
N ASP A 96 -14.30 -10.97 -22.57
CA ASP A 96 -14.92 -9.93 -21.76
C ASP A 96 -14.00 -9.46 -20.62
N ILE A 97 -13.36 -10.40 -19.93
CA ILE A 97 -12.32 -10.08 -18.92
C ILE A 97 -11.17 -9.30 -19.54
N ALA A 98 -10.70 -9.69 -20.74
CA ALA A 98 -9.61 -8.99 -21.41
C ALA A 98 -10.00 -7.54 -21.77
N LEU A 99 -11.24 -7.31 -22.22
CA LEU A 99 -11.77 -5.97 -22.49
C LEU A 99 -11.85 -5.14 -21.21
N GLN A 100 -12.41 -5.69 -20.13
CA GLN A 100 -12.50 -5.00 -18.84
C GLN A 100 -11.13 -4.66 -18.27
N MET A 101 -10.14 -5.54 -18.40
CA MET A 101 -8.76 -5.26 -17.98
C MET A 101 -8.11 -4.14 -18.80
N ALA A 102 -8.35 -4.11 -20.11
CA ALA A 102 -7.85 -3.04 -20.97
C ALA A 102 -8.49 -1.69 -20.61
N GLU A 103 -9.80 -1.67 -20.35
CA GLU A 103 -10.50 -0.47 -19.91
C GLU A 103 -10.01 0.01 -18.54
N LEU A 104 -9.89 -0.88 -17.55
CA LEU A 104 -9.40 -0.55 -16.22
C LEU A 104 -7.98 0.03 -16.28
N LYS A 105 -7.11 -0.55 -17.12
CA LYS A 105 -5.76 -0.04 -17.34
C LYS A 105 -5.81 1.40 -17.88
N LEU A 106 -6.62 1.66 -18.89
CA LEU A 106 -6.77 3.01 -19.47
C LEU A 106 -7.34 4.00 -18.46
N GLN A 107 -8.34 3.60 -17.67
CA GLN A 107 -8.92 4.45 -16.62
C GLN A 107 -7.88 4.78 -15.54
N ARG A 108 -7.05 3.81 -15.15
CA ARG A 108 -5.96 4.01 -14.20
C ARG A 108 -4.91 4.97 -14.74
N GLU A 109 -4.44 4.78 -15.97
CA GLU A 109 -3.48 5.69 -16.61
C GLU A 109 -4.00 7.13 -16.65
N ARG A 110 -5.28 7.33 -17.03
CA ARG A 110 -5.92 8.67 -17.00
C ARG A 110 -6.08 9.24 -15.60
N PHE A 111 -6.31 8.39 -14.60
CA PHE A 111 -6.39 8.84 -13.21
C PHE A 111 -5.02 9.29 -12.71
N ASP A 112 -3.99 8.49 -12.96
CA ASP A 112 -2.61 8.77 -12.55
C ASP A 112 -2.09 10.04 -13.24
N GLU A 113 -2.41 10.24 -14.52
CA GLU A 113 -2.09 11.47 -15.27
C GLU A 113 -2.78 12.70 -14.66
N ARG A 114 -4.09 12.62 -14.39
CA ARG A 114 -4.84 13.73 -13.75
C ARG A 114 -4.36 14.04 -12.35
N ARG A 115 -4.01 13.01 -11.58
CA ARG A 115 -3.44 13.20 -10.24
C ARG A 115 -2.10 13.92 -10.34
N THR A 116 -1.22 13.46 -11.23
CA THR A 116 0.09 14.08 -11.43
C THR A 116 -0.03 15.52 -11.91
N SER A 117 -0.97 15.82 -12.82
CA SER A 117 -1.19 17.20 -13.27
C SER A 117 -1.78 18.07 -12.17
N PHE A 118 -2.71 17.55 -11.38
CA PHE A 118 -3.28 18.25 -10.24
C PHE A 118 -2.23 18.56 -9.17
N ASP A 119 -1.41 17.58 -8.79
CA ASP A 119 -0.33 17.75 -7.83
C ASP A 119 0.67 18.81 -8.32
N ARG A 120 1.00 18.81 -9.62
CA ARG A 120 1.84 19.84 -10.23
C ARG A 120 1.19 21.23 -10.15
N SER A 121 -0.08 21.35 -10.51
CA SER A 121 -0.79 22.64 -10.42
C SER A 121 -0.89 23.13 -8.99
N LEU A 122 -1.06 22.23 -8.01
CA LEU A 122 -1.09 22.60 -6.60
C LEU A 122 0.27 23.15 -6.14
N GLU A 123 1.36 22.53 -6.58
CA GLU A 123 2.72 22.96 -6.30
C GLU A 123 3.03 24.31 -6.96
N GLU A 124 2.61 24.51 -8.21
CA GLU A 124 2.73 25.79 -8.92
C GLU A 124 1.95 26.90 -8.21
N ILE A 125 0.72 26.64 -7.76
CA ILE A 125 -0.08 27.60 -6.99
C ILE A 125 0.60 27.92 -5.66
N ARG A 126 1.13 26.93 -4.95
CA ARG A 126 1.85 27.14 -3.68
C ARG A 126 3.08 28.01 -3.87
N LYS A 127 3.93 27.68 -4.85
CA LYS A 127 5.13 28.45 -5.17
C LYS A 127 4.76 29.88 -5.59
N GLY A 128 3.77 30.03 -6.47
CA GLY A 128 3.29 31.35 -6.88
C GLY A 128 2.77 32.18 -5.70
N ALA A 129 1.97 31.59 -4.81
CA ALA A 129 1.45 32.28 -3.62
C ALA A 129 2.56 32.67 -2.63
N GLN A 130 3.59 31.82 -2.47
CA GLN A 130 4.74 32.12 -1.63
C GLN A 130 5.58 33.26 -2.22
N ASP A 131 5.85 33.22 -3.53
CA ASP A 131 6.58 34.27 -4.25
C ASP A 131 5.84 35.61 -4.21
N GLU A 132 4.52 35.59 -4.43
CA GLU A 132 3.66 36.79 -4.32
C GLU A 132 3.63 37.33 -2.89
N GLY A 133 3.52 36.45 -1.89
CA GLY A 133 3.59 36.80 -0.48
C GLY A 133 4.91 37.48 -0.12
N LEU A 134 6.04 36.92 -0.56
CA LEU A 134 7.37 37.48 -0.33
C LEU A 134 7.52 38.86 -0.99
N GLN A 135 7.02 39.03 -2.23
CA GLN A 135 7.01 40.33 -2.90
C GLN A 135 6.18 41.37 -2.15
N GLU A 136 5.03 40.98 -1.58
CA GLU A 136 4.20 41.91 -0.83
C GLU A 136 4.80 42.29 0.53
N VAL A 137 5.44 41.33 1.22
CA VAL A 137 6.27 41.61 2.40
C VAL A 137 7.37 42.59 2.04
N GLN A 138 8.06 42.37 0.91
CA GLN A 138 9.12 43.24 0.44
C GLN A 138 8.62 44.68 0.18
N ARG A 139 7.49 44.84 -0.52
CA ARG A 139 6.86 46.16 -0.76
C ARG A 139 6.45 46.83 0.53
N THR A 140 5.89 46.07 1.46
CA THR A 140 5.48 46.58 2.78
C THR A 140 6.70 47.09 3.55
N LEU A 141 7.78 46.30 3.64
CA LEU A 141 9.01 46.71 4.31
C LEU A 141 9.66 47.94 3.67
N GLN A 142 9.59 48.09 2.35
CA GLN A 142 10.09 49.29 1.65
C GLN A 142 9.27 50.55 1.93
N ALA A 143 7.98 50.37 2.24
CA ALA A 143 7.05 51.44 2.56
C ALA A 143 7.12 51.88 4.04
N LEU A 144 7.63 51.01 4.92
CA LEU A 144 7.87 51.34 6.33
C LEU A 144 9.06 52.29 6.49
N GLU A 145 9.12 52.94 7.65
CA GLU A 145 10.30 53.68 8.11
C GLU A 145 11.47 52.72 8.38
N ALA A 146 12.70 53.18 8.16
CA ALA A 146 13.90 52.35 8.19
C ALA A 146 14.07 51.57 9.50
N GLU A 147 13.85 52.23 10.64
CA GLU A 147 13.92 51.64 11.97
C GLU A 147 12.90 50.50 12.15
N GLN A 148 11.66 50.69 11.67
CA GLN A 148 10.60 49.69 11.78
C GLN A 148 10.87 48.48 10.88
N ALA A 149 11.38 48.72 9.67
CA ALA A 149 11.75 47.66 8.75
C ALA A 149 12.91 46.81 9.32
N LYS A 150 13.93 47.44 9.93
CA LYS A 150 14.99 46.74 10.66
C LYS A 150 14.43 45.83 11.75
N GLU A 151 13.54 46.34 12.59
CA GLU A 151 12.91 45.55 13.65
C GLU A 151 12.15 44.32 13.11
N GLN A 152 11.44 44.44 11.99
CA GLN A 152 10.78 43.28 11.38
C GLN A 152 11.78 42.26 10.82
N LEU A 153 12.85 42.72 10.16
CA LEU A 153 13.90 41.84 9.64
C LEU A 153 14.61 41.08 10.76
N LEU A 154 14.84 41.72 11.92
CA LEU A 154 15.42 41.07 13.09
C LEU A 154 14.49 40.00 13.68
N ARG A 155 13.18 40.24 13.70
CA ARG A 155 12.20 39.21 14.14
C ARG A 155 12.21 38.01 13.21
N MET A 156 12.17 38.23 11.89
CA MET A 156 12.26 37.15 10.91
C MET A 156 13.58 36.37 11.05
N TYR A 157 14.68 37.08 11.30
CA TYR A 157 15.96 36.44 11.59
C TYR A 157 15.91 35.56 12.84
N ASP A 158 15.28 36.05 13.91
CA ASP A 158 15.14 35.33 15.18
C ASP A 158 14.17 34.14 15.08
N ASP A 159 13.22 34.18 14.16
CA ASP A 159 12.29 33.09 13.82
C ASP A 159 12.91 32.03 12.88
N GLU A 160 14.23 32.05 12.69
CA GLU A 160 15.01 31.15 11.82
C GLU A 160 14.75 31.32 10.30
N GLU A 161 14.05 32.38 9.89
CA GLU A 161 13.72 32.71 8.48
C GLU A 161 14.81 33.55 7.79
N ILE A 162 16.09 33.28 8.09
CA ILE A 162 17.23 34.07 7.60
C ILE A 162 17.37 34.08 6.08
N ASP A 163 16.97 33.00 5.40
CA ASP A 163 17.06 32.88 3.95
C ASP A 163 16.05 33.79 3.24
N ASP A 164 14.87 34.00 3.85
CA ASP A 164 13.86 34.95 3.37
C ASP A 164 14.31 36.39 3.62
N VAL A 165 14.91 36.67 4.79
CA VAL A 165 15.54 37.97 5.10
C VAL A 165 16.59 38.35 4.06
N VAL A 166 17.47 37.42 3.72
CA VAL A 166 18.51 37.60 2.69
C VAL A 166 17.88 37.90 1.33
N SER A 167 16.86 37.13 0.94
CA SER A 167 16.16 37.30 -0.34
C SER A 167 15.46 38.66 -0.45
N ILE A 168 14.78 39.09 0.62
CA ILE A 168 14.11 40.40 0.71
C ILE A 168 15.13 41.54 0.56
N ILE A 169 16.26 41.47 1.28
CA ILE A 169 17.30 42.50 1.25
C ILE A 169 18.00 42.55 -0.11
N GLN A 170 18.28 41.41 -0.74
CA GLN A 170 18.91 41.37 -2.07
C GLN A 170 18.04 42.02 -3.14
N ALA A 171 16.73 41.75 -3.10
CA ALA A 171 15.78 42.26 -4.09
C ALA A 171 15.44 43.75 -3.88
N MET A 172 15.80 44.34 -2.74
CA MET A 172 15.44 45.72 -2.39
C MET A 172 16.26 46.76 -3.18
N PRO A 173 15.66 47.91 -3.57
CA PRO A 173 16.40 49.04 -4.14
C PRO A 173 17.55 49.50 -3.23
N ILE A 174 18.68 49.90 -3.84
CA ILE A 174 19.92 50.23 -3.12
C ILE A 174 19.69 51.31 -2.04
N ASP A 175 18.90 52.34 -2.35
CA ASP A 175 18.65 53.45 -1.43
C ASP A 175 17.94 52.98 -0.16
N LYS A 176 16.82 52.26 -0.32
CA LYS A 176 16.03 51.70 0.79
C LYS A 176 16.83 50.70 1.61
N ARG A 177 17.59 49.83 0.93
CA ARG A 177 18.48 48.88 1.59
C ARG A 177 19.51 49.61 2.44
N LYS A 178 20.17 50.62 1.87
CA LYS A 178 21.18 51.40 2.60
C LYS A 178 20.59 52.05 3.86
N ASP A 179 19.41 52.66 3.75
CA ASP A 179 18.76 53.32 4.87
C ASP A 179 18.43 52.33 5.99
N ILE A 180 17.85 51.17 5.66
CA ILE A 180 17.51 50.13 6.65
C ILE A 180 18.76 49.52 7.29
N LEU A 181 19.80 49.22 6.50
CA LEU A 181 21.03 48.63 7.01
C LEU A 181 21.81 49.60 7.93
N ALA A 182 21.62 50.91 7.78
CA ALA A 182 22.25 51.90 8.65
C ALA A 182 21.65 51.94 10.08
N GLU A 183 20.44 51.41 10.27
CA GLU A 183 19.75 51.38 11.56
C GLU A 183 20.22 50.24 12.49
N PHE A 184 21.00 49.29 11.97
CA PHE A 184 21.65 48.25 12.79
C PHE A 184 22.79 48.90 13.58
N ALA A 185 22.59 49.10 14.89
CA ALA A 185 23.49 49.94 15.68
C ALA A 185 24.11 49.22 16.88
N THR A 186 23.40 48.26 17.48
CA THR A 186 23.90 47.52 18.64
C THR A 186 24.91 46.46 18.22
N PRO A 187 25.87 46.07 19.09
CA PRO A 187 26.84 45.01 18.78
C PRO A 187 26.17 43.70 18.33
N GLU A 188 25.09 43.32 18.99
CA GLU A 188 24.33 42.11 18.68
C GLU A 188 23.65 42.18 17.30
N GLU A 189 23.08 43.35 16.95
CA GLU A 189 22.50 43.59 15.62
C GLU A 189 23.57 43.56 14.53
N MET A 190 24.76 44.10 14.81
CA MET A 190 25.87 44.12 13.85
C MET A 190 26.39 42.72 13.52
N ASP A 191 26.40 41.80 14.49
CA ASP A 191 26.74 40.40 14.25
C ASP A 191 25.72 39.71 13.34
N LYS A 192 24.42 39.97 13.57
CA LYS A 192 23.35 39.47 12.70
C LYS A 192 23.44 40.05 11.29
N LEU A 193 23.71 41.35 11.17
CA LEU A 193 23.93 42.02 9.90
C LEU A 193 25.14 41.43 9.15
N TYR A 194 26.24 41.17 9.86
CA TYR A 194 27.41 40.53 9.27
C TYR A 194 27.06 39.16 8.67
N GLU A 195 26.30 38.34 9.39
CA GLU A 195 25.86 37.03 8.90
C GLU A 195 24.96 37.15 7.66
N ILE A 196 24.00 38.10 7.66
CA ILE A 196 23.15 38.38 6.49
C ILE A 196 24.01 38.76 5.28
N LEU A 197 24.97 39.67 5.45
CA LEU A 197 25.85 40.12 4.36
C LEU A 197 26.79 39.02 3.88
N ARG A 198 27.30 38.16 4.79
CA ARG A 198 28.12 36.99 4.45
C ARG A 198 27.34 36.04 3.55
N ARG A 199 26.11 35.69 3.93
CA ARG A 199 25.22 34.83 3.13
C ARG A 199 24.91 35.43 1.76
N ILE A 200 24.67 36.74 1.69
CA ILE A 200 24.49 37.44 0.42
C ILE A 200 25.73 37.26 -0.47
N GLY A 201 26.93 37.41 0.11
CA GLY A 201 28.20 37.23 -0.61
C GLY A 201 28.44 35.79 -1.08
N GLU A 202 27.92 34.80 -0.35
CA GLU A 202 27.99 33.37 -0.69
C GLU A 202 26.94 32.93 -1.74
N GLY A 203 26.02 33.83 -2.12
CA GLY A 203 24.95 33.54 -3.07
C GLY A 203 23.78 32.74 -2.48
N MET A 204 23.71 32.65 -1.14
CA MET A 204 22.58 32.04 -0.43
C MET A 204 21.33 32.93 -0.56
N PRO A 205 20.11 32.35 -0.53
CA PRO A 205 19.81 30.92 -0.45
C PRO A 205 19.88 30.17 -1.79
N THR A 206 20.06 30.88 -2.92
CA THR A 206 20.00 30.31 -4.27
C THR A 206 21.02 29.18 -4.47
N THR A 207 22.27 29.37 -4.01
CA THR A 207 23.31 28.33 -4.09
C THR A 207 22.99 27.10 -3.26
N GLY A 208 22.51 27.28 -2.02
CA GLY A 208 22.08 26.18 -1.15
C GLY A 208 20.96 25.33 -1.75
N LEU A 209 19.94 25.96 -2.34
CA LEU A 209 18.84 25.27 -3.02
C LEU A 209 19.32 24.46 -4.25
N ILE A 210 20.30 24.98 -4.99
CA ILE A 210 20.88 24.29 -6.16
C ILE A 210 21.68 23.05 -5.72
N ASP A 211 22.44 23.17 -4.62
CA ASP A 211 23.26 22.07 -4.11
C ASP A 211 22.39 20.95 -3.52
N GLU A 212 21.30 21.28 -2.82
CA GLU A 212 20.31 20.32 -2.34
C GLU A 212 19.63 19.57 -3.50
N ALA A 213 19.22 20.29 -4.55
CA ALA A 213 18.60 19.69 -5.73
C ALA A 213 19.54 18.81 -6.56
N ARG A 214 20.87 18.98 -6.42
CA ARG A 214 21.90 18.16 -7.09
C ARG A 214 22.38 16.98 -6.24
N GLY A 215 22.22 17.06 -4.92
CA GLY A 215 22.64 16.05 -3.95
C GLY A 215 21.59 14.98 -3.62
N GLY A 216 20.36 15.15 -4.09
CA GLY A 216 19.23 14.20 -3.93
C GLY A 216 19.08 13.19 -5.05
#